data_AF-A0A1I4QLL3-F1
#
_entry.id   AF-A0A1I4QLL3-F1
#
_cell.length_a   1.000
_cell.length_b   1.000
_cell.length_c   1.000
_cell.angle_alpha   90.00
_cell.angle_beta   90.00
_cell.angle_gamma   90.00
#
_symmetry.space_group_name_H-M   'P 1'
#
loop_
_entity.id
_entity.type
_entity.pdbx_description
1 polymer ?
#
loop_
_entity_poly.entity_id
_entity_poly.type
_entity_poly.pdbx_seq_one_letter_code
_entity_poly.pdbx_strand_id
1 'polypeptide(L)'
;MQDEHVALDIVQDAMMKLTEKYAHKPPEQLPLLFQRILQNTIRDFYRRQKSRSSWIMLFSAFSSHQDEKEHEDYDFLETQAANRDSNYGNDPHKQLEQSQVIAIVEKALETLPARQREAFLLRYWEEMDVSEAAKVMGCSEGSVKTHCSRATHALVALLKAKGVKL
;
A
#
# COMPACT_ATOMS: atom_id res chain seq x y z
N MET A 1 -23.85 6.59 7.04
CA MET A 1 -23.68 6.39 8.50
C MET A 1 -22.25 5.98 8.90
N GLN A 2 -21.45 5.35 8.02
CA GLN A 2 -20.08 4.90 8.37
C GLN A 2 -19.00 6.01 8.36
N ASP A 3 -19.16 7.05 7.54
CA ASP A 3 -18.16 8.12 7.40
C ASP A 3 -18.05 9.06 8.61
N GLU A 4 -19.14 9.29 9.36
CA GLU A 4 -19.14 10.32 10.41
C GLU A 4 -18.38 9.87 11.67
N HIS A 5 -18.52 8.61 12.06
CA HIS A 5 -17.74 8.03 13.16
C HIS A 5 -16.25 7.99 12.82
N VAL A 6 -15.91 7.65 11.58
CA VAL A 6 -14.53 7.65 11.08
C VAL A 6 -13.93 9.05 11.11
N ALA A 7 -14.65 10.05 10.60
CA ALA A 7 -14.20 11.44 10.64
C ALA A 7 -13.97 11.92 12.08
N LEU A 8 -14.84 11.53 13.01
CA LEU A 8 -14.71 11.85 14.42
C LEU A 8 -13.44 11.22 15.03
N ASP A 9 -13.19 9.94 14.76
CA ASP A 9 -12.00 9.23 15.25
C ASP A 9 -10.70 9.88 14.76
N ILE A 10 -10.65 10.25 13.47
CA ILE A 10 -9.49 10.93 12.88
C ILE A 10 -9.24 12.29 13.55
N VAL A 11 -10.30 13.07 13.79
CA VAL A 11 -10.20 14.38 14.44
C VAL A 11 -9.77 14.22 15.90
N GLN A 12 -10.34 13.25 16.62
CA GLN A 12 -9.97 12.97 18.01
C GLN A 12 -8.50 12.56 18.13
N ASP A 13 -8.03 11.66 17.26
CA ASP A 13 -6.63 11.21 17.23
C ASP A 13 -5.68 12.37 16.86
N ALA A 14 -6.07 13.23 15.92
CA ALA A 14 -5.32 14.43 15.60
C ALA A 14 -5.25 15.42 16.78
N MET A 15 -6.35 15.58 17.52
CA MET A 15 -6.41 16.47 18.68
C MET A 15 -5.58 15.95 19.85
N MET A 16 -5.61 14.64 20.13
CA MET A 16 -4.74 14.02 21.14
C MET A 16 -3.26 14.21 20.80
N LYS A 17 -2.86 13.96 19.54
CA LYS A 17 -1.48 14.19 19.09
C LYS A 17 -1.04 15.65 19.25
N LEU A 18 -1.94 16.61 19.02
CA LEU A 18 -1.66 18.04 19.21
C LEU A 18 -1.44 18.36 20.69
N THR A 19 -2.32 17.92 21.58
CA THR A 19 -2.24 18.24 23.02
C THR A 19 -1.07 17.54 23.70
N GLU A 20 -0.79 16.27 23.36
CA GLU A 20 0.35 15.53 23.93
C GLU A 20 1.71 16.14 23.57
N LYS A 21 1.88 16.58 22.31
CA LYS A 21 3.21 16.96 21.79
C LYS A 21 3.43 18.46 21.71
N TYR A 22 2.36 19.26 21.60
CA TYR A 22 2.46 20.67 21.27
C TYR A 22 1.63 21.58 22.18
N ALA A 23 1.05 21.10 23.28
CA ALA A 23 0.28 21.93 24.22
C ALA A 23 1.06 23.13 24.80
N HIS A 24 2.39 23.06 24.85
CA HIS A 24 3.25 24.15 25.34
C HIS A 24 3.54 25.23 24.28
N LYS A 25 3.09 25.06 23.03
CA LYS A 25 3.30 26.03 21.95
C LYS A 25 2.35 27.23 22.10
N PRO A 26 2.77 28.42 21.64
CA PRO A 26 1.91 29.59 21.68
C PRO A 26 0.63 29.35 20.86
N PRO A 27 -0.53 29.88 21.30
CA PRO A 27 -1.84 29.62 20.68
C PRO A 27 -1.88 29.91 19.18
N GLU A 28 -1.12 30.90 18.73
CA GLU A 28 -1.03 31.32 17.32
C GLU A 28 -0.47 30.24 16.39
N GLN A 29 0.33 29.30 16.91
CA GLN A 29 0.94 28.22 16.12
C GLN A 29 0.08 26.95 16.11
N LEU A 30 -0.87 26.81 17.03
CA LEU A 30 -1.69 25.60 17.19
C LEU A 30 -2.55 25.27 15.95
N PRO A 31 -3.18 26.24 15.24
CA PRO A 31 -3.98 25.94 14.05
C PRO A 31 -3.18 25.29 12.92
N LEU A 32 -1.97 25.81 12.65
CA LEU A 32 -1.07 25.28 11.62
C LEU A 32 -0.57 23.88 11.97
N LEU A 33 -0.22 23.66 13.24
CA LEU A 33 0.20 22.35 13.73
C LEU A 33 -0.95 21.35 13.68
N PHE A 34 -2.15 21.77 14.09
CA PHE A 34 -3.36 20.94 14.01
C PHE A 34 -3.66 20.55 12.56
N GLN A 35 -3.63 21.51 11.63
CA GLN A 35 -3.86 21.24 10.21
C GLN A 35 -2.88 20.19 9.66
N ARG A 36 -1.60 20.29 10.02
CA ARG A 36 -0.58 19.32 9.59
C ARG A 36 -0.76 17.96 10.23
N ILE A 37 -1.07 17.90 11.53
CA ILE A 37 -1.35 16.65 12.24
C ILE A 37 -2.60 15.98 11.67
N LEU A 38 -3.67 16.74 11.44
CA LEU A 38 -4.92 16.26 10.85
C LEU A 38 -4.69 15.68 9.45
N GLN A 39 -3.95 16.38 8.59
CA GLN A 39 -3.60 15.87 7.26
C GLN A 39 -2.79 14.56 7.32
N ASN A 40 -1.86 14.44 8.27
CA ASN A 40 -1.10 13.21 8.46
C ASN A 40 -1.99 12.08 8.95
N THR A 41 -2.86 12.33 9.94
CA THR A 41 -3.79 11.32 10.48
C THR A 41 -4.81 10.86 9.43
N ILE A 42 -5.35 11.78 8.62
CA ILE A 42 -6.21 11.43 7.47
C ILE A 42 -5.46 10.50 6.51
N ARG A 43 -4.22 10.86 6.15
CA ARG A 43 -3.41 10.05 5.23
C ARG A 43 -3.07 8.68 5.82
N ASP A 44 -2.75 8.62 7.11
CA ASP A 44 -2.49 7.36 7.82
C ASP A 44 -3.74 6.48 7.88
N PHE A 45 -4.91 7.07 8.11
CA PHE A 45 -6.19 6.36 8.14
C PHE A 45 -6.52 5.73 6.78
N TYR A 46 -6.52 6.53 5.71
CA TYR A 46 -6.78 6.03 4.36
C TYR A 46 -5.70 5.06 3.85
N ARG A 47 -4.44 5.21 4.31
CA ARG A 47 -3.39 4.21 4.07
C ARG A 47 -3.81 2.86 4.65
N ARG A 48 -4.18 2.82 5.94
CA ARG A 48 -4.56 1.57 6.64
C ARG A 48 -5.86 0.96 6.12
N GLN A 49 -6.80 1.77 5.63
CA GLN A 49 -8.07 1.30 5.07
C GLN A 49 -7.91 0.61 3.71
N LYS A 50 -6.89 0.97 2.92
CA LYS A 50 -6.63 0.43 1.58
C LYS A 50 -5.85 -0.89 1.60
N SER A 51 -5.54 -1.40 2.81
CA SER A 51 -4.80 -2.64 3.04
C SER A 51 -5.37 -3.78 2.18
N ARG A 52 -4.49 -4.32 1.32
CA ARG A 52 -4.64 -5.35 0.26
C ARG A 52 -4.67 -4.84 -1.18
N SER A 53 -5.02 -3.57 -1.43
CA SER A 53 -5.26 -3.06 -2.78
C SER A 53 -3.99 -2.58 -3.50
N SER A 54 -2.97 -2.11 -2.79
CA SER A 54 -1.79 -1.47 -3.40
C SER A 54 -0.94 -2.43 -4.24
N TRP A 55 -0.78 -3.69 -3.79
CA TRP A 55 -0.05 -4.73 -4.56
C TRP A 55 -0.88 -5.22 -5.74
N ILE A 56 -2.20 -5.40 -5.58
CA ILE A 56 -3.10 -5.75 -6.69
C ILE A 56 -3.11 -4.64 -7.73
N MET A 57 -3.10 -3.36 -7.35
CA MET A 57 -3.00 -2.21 -8.26
C MET A 57 -1.62 -2.11 -8.95
N LEU A 58 -0.52 -2.36 -8.23
CA LEU A 58 0.82 -2.35 -8.84
C LEU A 58 1.01 -3.49 -9.85
N PHE A 59 0.49 -4.68 -9.53
CA PHE A 59 0.60 -5.86 -10.38
C PHE A 59 -0.46 -5.88 -11.48
N SER A 60 -1.67 -5.36 -11.26
CA SER A 60 -2.69 -5.22 -12.31
C SER A 60 -2.29 -4.16 -13.36
N ALA A 61 -1.65 -3.07 -12.94
CA ALA A 61 -1.04 -2.09 -13.84
C ALA A 61 0.11 -2.67 -14.66
N PHE A 62 0.74 -3.74 -14.17
CA PHE A 62 1.74 -4.52 -14.91
C PHE A 62 1.09 -5.55 -15.85
N SER A 63 -0.05 -6.11 -15.47
CA SER A 63 -0.82 -7.07 -16.29
C SER A 63 -1.69 -6.40 -17.37
N SER A 64 -1.95 -5.09 -17.29
CA SER A 64 -2.91 -4.36 -18.14
C SER A 64 -2.44 -4.08 -19.57
N HIS A 65 -1.32 -4.66 -20.02
CA HIS A 65 -0.84 -4.51 -21.40
C HIS A 65 -1.41 -5.54 -22.40
N GLN A 66 -2.53 -6.19 -22.06
CA GLN A 66 -3.19 -7.12 -22.97
C GLN A 66 -4.72 -7.05 -22.85
N ASP A 67 -5.28 -5.88 -23.15
CA ASP A 67 -6.38 -5.70 -24.11
C ASP A 67 -6.87 -4.25 -24.04
N GLU A 68 -6.73 -3.54 -25.17
CA GLU A 68 -7.37 -2.24 -25.36
C GLU A 68 -8.88 -2.46 -25.46
N LYS A 69 -9.63 -1.99 -24.45
CA LYS A 69 -10.92 -1.27 -24.62
C LYS A 69 -11.46 -0.75 -23.29
N GLU A 70 -11.53 0.58 -23.24
CA GLU A 70 -12.42 1.48 -22.50
C GLU A 70 -12.41 1.48 -20.94
N HIS A 71 -12.40 2.71 -20.44
CA HIS A 71 -12.28 3.19 -19.06
C HIS A 71 -13.34 2.65 -18.10
N GLU A 72 -12.96 2.47 -16.83
CA GLU A 72 -13.59 3.17 -15.69
C GLU A 72 -12.74 2.97 -14.41
N ASP A 73 -12.78 3.96 -13.51
CA ASP A 73 -12.07 3.96 -12.23
C ASP A 73 -12.26 2.62 -11.51
N TYR A 74 -11.18 1.86 -11.35
CA TYR A 74 -11.19 0.60 -10.59
C TYR A 74 -11.43 0.89 -9.11
N ASP A 75 -12.71 0.98 -8.73
CA ASP A 75 -13.14 1.06 -7.35
C ASP A 75 -13.02 -0.33 -6.71
N PHE A 76 -12.08 -0.44 -5.77
CA PHE A 76 -11.76 -1.64 -5.01
C PHE A 76 -12.97 -2.20 -4.22
N LEU A 77 -14.02 -1.40 -4.00
CA LEU A 77 -15.27 -1.85 -3.40
C LEU A 77 -16.11 -2.74 -4.33
N GLU A 78 -15.94 -2.64 -5.65
CA GLU A 78 -16.71 -3.44 -6.61
C GLU A 78 -16.15 -4.86 -6.76
N THR A 79 -14.84 -5.03 -6.58
CA THR A 79 -14.16 -6.34 -6.62
C THR A 79 -14.61 -7.28 -5.48
N GLN A 80 -15.10 -6.72 -4.37
CA GLN A 80 -15.59 -7.49 -3.23
C GLN A 80 -17.09 -7.80 -3.34
N ALA A 81 -17.89 -6.88 -3.91
CA ALA A 81 -19.31 -7.09 -4.17
C ALA A 81 -19.56 -8.09 -5.32
N ALA A 82 -18.73 -8.06 -6.36
CA ALA A 82 -18.81 -9.01 -7.47
C ALA A 82 -18.58 -10.47 -7.04
N ASN A 83 -17.83 -10.71 -5.96
CA ASN A 83 -17.59 -12.06 -5.44
C ASN A 83 -18.79 -12.67 -4.68
N ARG A 84 -19.83 -11.88 -4.36
CA ARG A 84 -21.03 -12.41 -3.70
C ARG A 84 -22.11 -12.88 -4.66
N ASP A 85 -22.18 -12.35 -5.88
CA ASP A 85 -23.29 -12.66 -6.82
C ASP A 85 -22.88 -13.01 -8.27
N SER A 86 -21.60 -13.07 -8.63
CA SER A 86 -21.22 -13.35 -10.04
C SER A 86 -20.89 -14.83 -10.31
N ASN A 87 -21.89 -15.57 -10.77
CA ASN A 87 -21.72 -16.81 -11.54
C ASN A 87 -21.21 -16.53 -12.98
N TYR A 88 -20.34 -15.51 -13.15
CA TYR A 88 -19.84 -14.99 -14.44
C TYR A 88 -18.31 -14.78 -14.46
N GLY A 89 -17.55 -15.31 -13.48
CA GLY A 89 -16.13 -14.99 -13.31
C GLY A 89 -15.14 -16.16 -13.25
N ASN A 90 -15.57 -17.42 -13.32
CA ASN A 90 -14.65 -18.57 -13.19
C ASN A 90 -14.21 -19.09 -14.55
N ASP A 91 -13.38 -18.32 -15.26
CA ASP A 91 -12.55 -18.88 -16.33
C ASP A 91 -11.40 -19.66 -15.67
N PRO A 92 -11.35 -21.01 -15.77
CA PRO A 92 -10.29 -21.81 -15.17
C PRO A 92 -8.89 -21.42 -15.68
N HIS A 93 -8.81 -20.87 -16.90
CA HIS A 93 -7.56 -20.40 -17.49
C HIS A 93 -7.01 -19.17 -16.73
N LYS A 94 -7.87 -18.20 -16.42
CA LYS A 94 -7.47 -16.99 -15.67
C LYS A 94 -7.04 -17.31 -14.24
N GLN A 95 -7.72 -18.24 -13.56
CA GLN A 95 -7.31 -18.70 -12.23
C GLN A 95 -5.93 -19.40 -12.25
N LEU A 96 -5.68 -20.21 -13.29
CA LEU A 96 -4.40 -20.89 -13.44
C LEU A 96 -3.27 -19.88 -13.68
N GLU A 97 -3.45 -18.93 -14.59
CA GLU A 97 -2.48 -17.85 -14.84
C GLU A 97 -2.19 -17.03 -13.57
N GLN A 98 -3.24 -16.66 -12.83
CA GLN A 98 -3.08 -15.88 -11.59
C GLN A 98 -2.29 -16.66 -10.53
N SER A 99 -2.57 -17.96 -10.36
CA SER A 99 -1.83 -18.82 -9.41
C SER A 99 -0.35 -18.97 -9.79
N GLN A 100 -0.04 -19.04 -11.10
CA GLN A 100 1.32 -19.11 -11.60
C GLN A 100 2.09 -17.81 -11.37
N VAL A 101 1.45 -16.66 -11.61
CA VAL A 101 2.06 -15.35 -11.35
C VAL A 101 2.37 -15.17 -9.87
N ILE A 102 1.45 -15.55 -8.96
CA ILE A 102 1.68 -15.49 -7.51
C ILE A 102 2.88 -16.35 -7.12
N ALA A 103 2.95 -17.60 -7.58
CA ALA A 103 4.07 -18.51 -7.28
C ALA A 103 5.41 -18.00 -7.83
N ILE A 104 5.40 -17.29 -8.96
CA ILE A 104 6.58 -16.65 -9.53
C ILE A 104 7.04 -15.48 -8.65
N VAL A 105 6.12 -14.66 -8.13
CA VAL A 105 6.44 -13.52 -7.27
C VAL A 105 6.96 -13.98 -5.91
N GLU A 106 6.35 -15.00 -5.29
CA GLU A 106 6.83 -15.58 -4.03
C GLU A 106 8.28 -16.05 -4.15
N LYS A 107 8.59 -16.81 -5.21
CA LYS A 107 9.97 -17.23 -5.51
C LYS A 107 10.90 -16.04 -5.75
N ALA A 108 10.43 -15.00 -6.42
CA ALA A 108 11.24 -13.80 -6.66
C ALA A 108 11.57 -13.07 -5.34
N LEU A 109 10.59 -12.96 -4.43
CA LEU A 109 10.80 -12.39 -3.10
C LEU A 109 11.83 -13.19 -2.30
N GLU A 110 11.78 -14.52 -2.34
CA GLU A 110 12.75 -15.41 -1.68
C GLU A 110 14.21 -15.21 -2.15
N THR A 111 14.41 -14.73 -3.38
CA THR A 111 15.76 -14.46 -3.91
C THR A 111 16.33 -13.11 -3.47
N LEU A 112 15.49 -12.19 -2.96
CA LEU A 112 15.96 -10.88 -2.51
C LEU A 112 16.84 -10.99 -1.26
N PRO A 113 17.88 -10.15 -1.10
CA PRO A 113 18.57 -10.01 0.16
C PRO A 113 17.61 -9.66 1.30
N ALA A 114 17.82 -10.24 2.49
CA ALA A 114 16.87 -10.16 3.62
C ALA A 114 16.42 -8.73 3.95
N ARG A 115 17.34 -7.77 4.02
CA ARG A 115 17.03 -6.35 4.30
C ARG A 115 16.22 -5.66 3.20
N GLN A 116 16.42 -6.06 1.94
CA GLN A 116 15.64 -5.54 0.81
C GLN A 116 14.23 -6.10 0.83
N ARG A 117 14.08 -7.40 1.09
CA ARG A 117 12.80 -8.07 1.26
C ARG A 117 12.02 -7.50 2.43
N GLU A 118 12.65 -7.34 3.58
CA GLU A 118 12.08 -6.74 4.78
C GLU A 118 11.54 -5.33 4.48
N ALA A 119 12.37 -4.45 3.90
CA ALA A 119 11.93 -3.10 3.53
C ALA A 119 10.75 -3.11 2.55
N PHE A 120 10.77 -4.02 1.57
CA PHE A 120 9.71 -4.16 0.58
C PHE A 120 8.40 -4.62 1.22
N LEU A 121 8.44 -5.66 2.07
CA LEU A 121 7.26 -6.17 2.76
C LEU A 121 6.69 -5.10 3.69
N LEU A 122 7.50 -4.46 4.53
CA LEU A 122 6.99 -3.42 5.43
C LEU A 122 6.33 -2.26 4.66
N ARG A 123 6.90 -1.86 3.51
CA ARG A 123 6.41 -0.70 2.75
C ARG A 123 5.22 -1.00 1.83
N TYR A 124 5.17 -2.19 1.23
CA TYR A 124 4.20 -2.53 0.19
C TYR A 124 3.20 -3.62 0.62
N TRP A 125 3.56 -4.45 1.60
CA TRP A 125 2.68 -5.49 2.15
C TRP A 125 1.98 -5.01 3.43
N GLU A 126 2.75 -4.49 4.39
CA GLU A 126 2.25 -3.94 5.65
C GLU A 126 1.87 -2.46 5.53
N GLU A 127 2.06 -1.85 4.35
CA GLU A 127 1.74 -0.46 4.03
C GLU A 127 2.26 0.57 5.06
N MET A 128 3.42 0.29 5.66
CA MET A 128 4.06 1.22 6.59
C MET A 128 4.61 2.44 5.85
N ASP A 129 4.63 3.60 6.52
CA ASP A 129 5.36 4.74 5.99
C ASP A 129 6.90 4.52 6.10
N VAL A 130 7.70 5.41 5.49
CA VAL A 130 9.17 5.25 5.50
C VAL A 130 9.74 5.38 6.91
N SER A 131 9.14 6.24 7.74
CA SER A 131 9.59 6.50 9.11
C SER A 131 9.25 5.32 10.03
N GLU A 132 8.05 4.76 9.89
CA GLU A 132 7.61 3.55 10.58
C GLU A 132 8.47 2.35 10.19
N ALA A 133 8.68 2.12 8.90
CA ALA A 133 9.55 1.05 8.42
C ALA A 133 11.01 1.24 8.90
N ALA A 134 11.51 2.47 8.96
CA ALA A 134 12.86 2.77 9.46
C ALA A 134 13.00 2.40 10.95
N LYS A 135 11.98 2.69 11.76
CA LYS A 135 11.94 2.30 13.17
C LYS A 135 11.93 0.78 13.34
N VAL A 136 11.10 0.07 12.57
CA VAL A 136 11.04 -1.41 12.63
C VAL A 136 12.37 -2.03 12.18
N MET A 137 12.94 -1.55 11.08
CA MET A 137 14.20 -2.06 10.55
C MET A 137 15.43 -1.67 11.38
N GLY A 138 15.30 -0.70 12.29
CA GLY A 138 16.41 -0.14 13.07
C GLY A 138 17.44 0.59 12.20
N CYS A 139 17.00 1.31 11.16
CA CYS A 139 17.88 2.00 10.21
C CYS A 139 17.37 3.40 9.85
N SER A 140 18.09 4.12 8.99
CA SER A 140 17.66 5.46 8.55
C SER A 140 16.54 5.40 7.50
N GLU A 141 15.70 6.43 7.42
CA GLU A 141 14.70 6.55 6.35
C GLU A 141 15.33 6.49 4.94
N GLY A 142 16.55 7.02 4.78
CA GLY A 142 17.31 6.93 3.52
C GLY A 142 17.72 5.50 3.18
N SER A 143 18.08 4.70 4.19
CA SER A 143 18.38 3.27 4.04
C SER A 143 17.14 2.49 3.62
N VAL A 144 15.98 2.75 4.23
CA VAL A 144 14.70 2.13 3.82
C VAL A 144 14.41 2.41 2.35
N LYS A 145 14.46 3.68 1.92
CA LYS A 145 14.22 4.06 0.51
C LYS A 145 15.16 3.34 -0.45
N THR A 146 16.43 3.22 -0.07
CA THR A 146 17.45 2.52 -0.87
C THR A 146 17.17 1.02 -0.95
N HIS A 147 16.82 0.38 0.16
CA HIS A 147 16.45 -1.02 0.19
C HIS A 147 15.20 -1.31 -0.64
N CYS A 148 14.16 -0.48 -0.54
CA CYS A 148 12.95 -0.60 -1.35
C CYS A 148 13.24 -0.43 -2.84
N SER A 149 13.97 0.61 -3.23
CA SER A 149 14.33 0.82 -4.64
C SER A 149 15.07 -0.39 -5.22
N ARG A 150 16.08 -0.90 -4.50
CA ARG A 150 16.83 -2.09 -4.94
C ARG A 150 15.96 -3.34 -5.00
N ALA A 151 15.09 -3.54 -4.01
CA ALA A 151 14.13 -4.65 -4.01
C ALA A 151 13.21 -4.61 -5.23
N THR A 152 12.61 -3.45 -5.52
CA THR A 152 11.71 -3.26 -6.66
C THR A 152 12.43 -3.49 -7.98
N HIS A 153 13.64 -2.94 -8.16
CA HIS A 153 14.42 -3.19 -9.37
C HIS A 153 14.76 -4.66 -9.59
N ALA A 154 15.17 -5.37 -8.52
CA ALA A 154 15.48 -6.79 -8.59
C ALA A 154 14.23 -7.63 -8.92
N LEU A 155 13.09 -7.35 -8.29
CA LEU A 155 11.83 -8.02 -8.58
C LEU A 155 11.39 -7.79 -10.02
N VAL A 156 11.44 -6.56 -10.52
CA VAL A 156 11.08 -6.24 -11.91
C VAL A 156 11.97 -7.01 -12.90
N ALA A 157 13.27 -7.07 -12.65
CA ALA A 157 14.19 -7.83 -13.52
C ALA A 157 13.89 -9.34 -13.51
N LEU A 158 13.62 -9.92 -12.33
CA LEU A 158 13.31 -11.34 -12.17
C LEU A 158 11.99 -11.73 -12.83
N LEU A 159 10.96 -10.89 -12.67
CA LEU A 159 9.65 -11.13 -13.26
C LEU A 159 9.69 -11.03 -14.79
N LYS A 160 10.39 -10.03 -15.34
CA LYS A 160 10.65 -9.93 -16.78
C LYS A 160 11.39 -11.15 -17.32
N ALA A 161 12.41 -11.63 -16.62
CA ALA A 161 13.15 -12.83 -17.02
C ALA A 161 12.30 -14.10 -17.00
N LYS A 162 11.25 -14.15 -16.17
CA LYS A 162 10.28 -15.26 -16.11
C LYS A 162 9.12 -15.11 -17.09
N GLY A 163 9.19 -14.14 -18.01
CA GLY A 163 8.16 -13.92 -19.03
C GLY A 163 6.89 -13.25 -18.51
N VAL A 164 6.88 -12.80 -17.25
CA VAL A 164 5.81 -11.94 -16.74
C VAL A 164 6.00 -10.59 -17.42
N LYS A 165 5.06 -10.24 -18.31
CA LYS A 165 5.02 -8.90 -18.88
C LYS A 165 4.68 -7.94 -17.75
N LEU A 166 5.60 -7.01 -17.59
CA LEU A 166 5.60 -5.92 -16.64
C LEU A 166 5.63 -4.64 -17.49
#